data_AF-A0A967BEE4-F1
#
_entry.id   AF-A0A967BEE4-F1
#
_cell.length_a   1.000
_cell.length_b   1.000
_cell.length_c   1.000
_cell.angle_alpha   90.00
_cell.angle_beta   90.00
_cell.angle_gamma   90.00
#
_symmetry.space_group_name_H-M   'P 1'
#
loop_
_entity.id
_entity.type
_entity.pdbx_description
1 polymer ?
#
loop_
_entity_poly.entity_id
_entity_poly.type
_entity_poly.pdbx_seq_one_letter_code
_entity_poly.pdbx_strand_id
1 'polypeptide(L)'
;MDEDDLLQAADEIASGRFEGDLGGDVVKKRVARAGGGKRGGFRTIVAYRSASSSRLFFLHGFAKNVKSDVTPKEKAALQTNAGVLLC
;
A
#
# COMPACT_ATOMS: atom_id res chain seq x y z
N MET A 1 11.41 6.79 -2.55
CA MET A 1 10.45 6.00 -3.31
C MET A 1 10.76 6.26 -4.76
N ASP A 2 11.82 5.60 -5.17
CA ASP A 2 12.15 5.36 -6.57
C ASP A 2 11.39 4.11 -7.04
N GLU A 3 11.69 3.67 -8.26
CA GLU A 3 11.07 2.49 -8.86
C GLU A 3 11.45 1.20 -8.12
N ASP A 4 12.72 1.03 -7.73
CA ASP A 4 13.21 -0.15 -7.02
C ASP A 4 12.51 -0.33 -5.66
N ASP A 5 12.33 0.77 -4.90
CA ASP A 5 11.57 0.80 -3.65
C ASP A 5 10.13 0.25 -3.85
N LEU A 6 9.47 0.61 -4.96
CA LEU A 6 8.10 0.20 -5.27
C LEU A 6 8.01 -1.26 -5.72
N LEU A 7 8.96 -1.70 -6.55
CA LEU A 7 9.03 -3.09 -7.02
C LEU A 7 9.26 -4.04 -5.84
N GLN A 8 10.21 -3.71 -4.96
CA GLN A 8 10.43 -4.49 -3.74
C GLN A 8 9.18 -4.54 -2.86
N ALA A 9 8.49 -3.41 -2.70
CA ALA A 9 7.26 -3.35 -1.92
C ALA A 9 6.13 -4.20 -2.54
N ALA A 10 6.04 -4.24 -3.88
CA ALA A 10 5.08 -5.09 -4.59
C ALA A 10 5.37 -6.58 -4.36
N ASP A 11 6.62 -7.01 -4.47
CA ASP A 11 7.02 -8.41 -4.20
C ASP A 11 6.74 -8.81 -2.74
N GLU A 12 7.03 -7.90 -1.80
CA GLU A 12 6.71 -8.11 -0.40
C GLU A 12 5.21 -8.28 -0.18
N ILE A 13 4.36 -7.43 -0.77
CA ILE A 13 2.90 -7.58 -0.69
C ILE A 13 2.44 -8.90 -1.32
N ALA A 14 2.99 -9.25 -2.50
CA ALA A 14 2.64 -10.49 -3.20
C ALA A 14 2.94 -11.73 -2.36
N SER A 15 4.02 -11.69 -1.58
CA SER A 15 4.40 -12.74 -0.61
C SER A 15 3.69 -12.65 0.75
N GLY A 16 2.69 -11.78 0.90
CA GLY A 16 1.92 -11.60 2.13
C GLY A 16 2.61 -10.77 3.22
N ARG A 17 3.67 -10.04 2.89
CA ARG A 17 4.41 -9.17 3.83
C ARG A 17 3.91 -7.73 3.74
N PHE A 18 3.00 -7.37 4.63
CA PHE A 18 2.47 -6.01 4.80
C PHE A 18 2.09 -5.74 6.25
N GLU A 19 1.98 -4.47 6.63
CA GLU A 19 1.81 -4.06 8.03
C GLU A 19 0.37 -4.12 8.52
N GLY A 20 -0.60 -4.12 7.61
CA GLY A 20 -1.98 -4.32 8.00
C GLY A 20 -2.94 -4.47 6.84
N ASP A 21 -3.91 -5.36 7.00
CA ASP A 21 -5.02 -5.53 6.08
C ASP A 21 -6.14 -4.54 6.44
N LEU A 22 -6.59 -3.74 5.47
CA LEU A 22 -7.76 -2.88 5.62
C LEU A 22 -9.05 -3.57 5.14
N GLY A 23 -8.97 -4.77 4.58
CA GLY A 23 -10.07 -5.53 3.98
C GLY A 23 -10.48 -4.97 2.62
N GLY A 24 -11.25 -5.74 1.85
CA GLY A 24 -11.67 -5.34 0.50
C GLY A 24 -10.50 -5.16 -0.46
N ASP A 25 -9.50 -6.05 -0.36
CA ASP A 25 -8.29 -6.06 -1.19
C ASP A 25 -7.39 -4.83 -1.01
N VAL A 26 -7.50 -4.14 0.13
CA VAL A 26 -6.66 -2.97 0.45
C VAL A 26 -5.73 -3.31 1.60
N VAL A 27 -4.42 -3.09 1.41
CA VAL A 27 -3.39 -3.31 2.43
C VAL A 27 -2.58 -2.04 2.70
N LYS A 28 -2.05 -1.92 3.91
CA LYS A 28 -1.06 -0.91 4.30
C LYS A 28 0.32 -1.50 4.13
N LYS A 29 1.17 -0.80 3.38
CA LYS A 29 2.58 -1.16 3.21
C LYS A 29 3.50 -0.04 3.67
N ARG A 30 4.60 -0.36 4.35
CA ARG A 30 5.70 0.57 4.58
C ARG A 30 6.77 0.34 3.54
N VAL A 31 7.20 1.42 2.92
CA VAL A 31 8.29 1.42 1.94
C VAL A 31 9.44 2.19 2.54
N ALA A 32 10.57 1.50 2.78
CA ALA A 32 11.80 2.15 3.19
C ALA A 32 12.32 3.03 2.05
N ARG A 33 13.10 4.06 2.36
CA ARG A 33 13.75 4.88 1.34
C ARG A 33 15.22 4.47 1.27
N ALA A 34 15.71 4.13 0.09
CA ALA A 34 17.14 3.94 -0.13
C ALA A 34 17.95 5.19 0.30
N GLY A 35 18.99 4.99 1.12
CA GLY A 35 19.90 6.06 1.59
C GLY A 35 19.34 7.04 2.63
N GLY A 36 18.06 6.94 3.01
CA GLY A 36 17.46 7.81 4.01
C GLY A 36 17.44 7.15 5.38
N GLY A 37 18.26 7.61 6.33
CA GLY A 37 18.27 7.11 7.71
C GLY A 37 16.90 7.20 8.43
N LYS A 38 16.87 6.87 9.74
CA LYS A 38 15.72 6.62 10.66
C LYS A 38 14.41 7.46 10.55
N ARG A 39 14.33 8.48 9.70
CA ARG A 39 13.20 9.41 9.50
C ARG A 39 12.49 9.32 8.13
N GLY A 40 13.01 8.58 7.13
CA GLY A 40 12.61 8.76 5.72
C GLY A 40 11.61 7.77 5.08
N GLY A 41 10.98 6.86 5.82
CA GLY A 41 10.08 5.86 5.24
C GLY A 41 8.72 6.42 4.79
N PHE A 42 8.13 5.80 3.77
CA PHE A 42 6.78 6.09 3.27
C PHE A 42 5.78 5.08 3.82
N ARG A 43 4.55 5.54 4.03
CA ARG A 43 3.38 4.68 4.23
C ARG A 43 2.58 4.70 2.96
N THR A 44 2.32 3.53 2.40
CA THR A 44 1.52 3.36 1.20
C THR A 44 0.25 2.60 1.51
N ILE A 45 -0.80 2.94 0.76
CA ILE A 45 -2.03 2.17 0.69
C ILE A 45 -2.06 1.52 -0.69
N VAL A 46 -2.24 0.21 -0.71
CA VAL A 46 -2.12 -0.59 -1.92
C VAL A 46 -3.38 -1.43 -2.08
N ALA A 47 -3.95 -1.43 -3.28
CA ALA A 47 -4.96 -2.39 -3.70
C ALA A 47 -4.27 -3.64 -4.26
N TYR A 48 -4.54 -4.82 -3.72
CA TYR A 48 -3.92 -6.08 -4.11
C TYR A 48 -4.88 -7.26 -3.91
N ARG A 49 -5.03 -8.12 -4.93
CA ARG A 49 -5.87 -9.32 -4.87
C ARG A 49 -5.13 -10.56 -5.40
N SER A 50 -4.49 -11.34 -4.53
CA SER A 50 -3.75 -12.53 -4.95
C SER A 50 -4.60 -13.61 -5.65
N ALA A 51 -5.88 -13.72 -5.33
CA ALA A 51 -6.69 -14.90 -5.68
C ALA A 51 -7.30 -14.88 -7.09
N SER A 52 -7.51 -13.70 -7.67
CA SER A 52 -8.29 -13.57 -8.93
C SER A 52 -7.59 -12.73 -10.00
N SER A 53 -6.61 -11.92 -9.62
CA SER A 53 -5.95 -11.00 -10.54
C SER A 53 -4.56 -10.68 -9.99
N SER A 54 -3.48 -11.04 -10.66
CA SER A 54 -2.10 -10.71 -10.24
C SER A 54 -1.78 -9.20 -10.35
N ARG A 55 -2.75 -8.35 -10.04
CA ARG A 55 -2.71 -6.90 -10.15
C ARG A 55 -2.51 -6.28 -8.78
N LEU A 56 -1.71 -5.22 -8.79
CA LEU A 56 -1.36 -4.44 -7.62
C LEU A 56 -1.35 -2.96 -8.02
N PHE A 57 -2.01 -2.12 -7.23
CA PHE A 57 -2.07 -0.68 -7.47
C PHE A 57 -1.72 0.09 -6.20
N PHE A 58 -0.71 0.96 -6.28
CA PHE A 58 -0.44 1.93 -5.22
C PHE A 58 -1.47 3.06 -5.30
N LEU A 59 -2.38 3.12 -4.33
CA LEU A 59 -3.45 4.12 -4.27
C LEU A 59 -2.95 5.44 -3.67
N HIS A 60 -2.15 5.34 -2.62
CA HIS A 60 -1.57 6.50 -1.93
C HIS A 60 -0.19 6.17 -1.40
N GLY A 61 0.68 7.18 -1.36
CA GLY A 61 1.96 7.16 -0.67
C GLY A 61 2.19 8.49 0.05
N PHE A 62 2.49 8.44 1.35
CA PHE A 62 2.73 9.63 2.16
C PHE A 62 3.92 9.43 3.09
N ALA A 63 4.67 10.51 3.33
CA ALA A 63 5.80 10.49 4.25
C ALA A 63 5.35 10.22 5.69
N LYS A 64 6.26 9.65 6.49
CA LYS A 64 6.07 9.45 7.93
C LYS A 64 5.61 10.77 8.60
N ASN A 65 4.57 10.68 9.42
CA ASN A 65 3.92 11.78 10.19
C ASN A 65 3.03 12.75 9.41
N VAL A 66 2.79 12.57 8.11
CA VAL A 66 1.81 13.39 7.38
C VAL A 66 0.37 12.93 7.67
N LYS A 67 0.16 11.62 7.83
CA LYS A 67 -1.14 11.03 8.15
C LYS A 67 -0.97 9.80 9.05
N SER A 68 -1.63 9.81 10.20
CA SER A 68 -1.56 8.74 11.21
C SER A 68 -2.48 7.59 10.86
N ASP A 69 -3.74 7.90 10.51
CA ASP A 69 -4.81 6.90 10.36
C ASP A 69 -5.69 7.16 9.14
N VAL A 70 -6.23 6.06 8.59
CA VAL A 70 -7.24 6.06 7.54
C VAL A 70 -8.60 6.07 8.24
N THR A 71 -9.41 7.10 7.99
CA THR A 71 -10.75 7.18 8.58
C THR A 71 -11.66 6.10 8.01
N PRO A 72 -12.77 5.72 8.69
CA PRO A 72 -13.72 4.75 8.15
C PRO A 72 -14.28 5.12 6.77
N LYS A 73 -14.52 6.42 6.54
CA LYS A 73 -14.99 6.93 5.24
C LYS A 73 -13.94 6.76 4.14
N GLU A 74 -12.68 7.08 4.43
CA GLU A 74 -11.58 6.89 3.49
C GLU A 74 -11.34 5.41 3.21
N LYS A 75 -11.42 4.56 4.23
CA LYS A 75 -11.33 3.11 4.08
C LYS A 75 -12.39 2.60 3.11
N ALA A 76 -13.65 2.98 3.27
CA ALA A 76 -14.72 2.58 2.37
C ALA A 76 -14.46 3.04 0.93
N ALA A 77 -14.01 4.28 0.73
CA ALA A 77 -13.66 4.79 -0.59
C ALA A 77 -12.49 4.01 -1.23
N LEU A 78 -11.47 3.66 -0.45
CA LEU A 78 -10.32 2.88 -0.91
C LEU A 78 -10.73 1.47 -1.36
N GLN A 79 -11.64 0.83 -0.62
CA GLN A 79 -12.18 -0.48 -0.97
C GLN A 79 -13.01 -0.44 -2.25
N THR A 80 -13.85 0.58 -2.43
CA THR A 80 -14.58 0.79 -3.68
C THR A 80 -13.62 0.95 -4.86
N ASN A 81 -12.56 1.75 -4.71
CA ASN A 81 -11.55 1.92 -5.75
C ASN A 81 -10.82 0.61 -6.06
N ALA A 82 -10.45 -0.17 -5.04
CA ALA A 82 -9.83 -1.47 -5.24
C ALA A 82 -10.74 -2.42 -6.03
N GLY A 83 -12.04 -2.44 -5.74
CA GLY A 83 -13.03 -3.22 -6.50
C GLY A 83 -13.09 -2.86 -7.99
N VAL A 84 -12.91 -1.59 -8.33
CA VAL A 84 -12.90 -1.11 -9.74
C VAL A 84 -11.54 -1.33 -10.41
N LEU A 85 -10.43 -1.30 -9.67
CA LEU A 85 -9.09 -1.47 -10.25
C LEU A 85 -8.71 -2.94 -10.42
N LEU A 86 -9.24 -3.82 -9.58
CA LEU A 86 -8.91 -5.25 -9.52
C LEU A 86 -9.99 -6.14 -10.16
N CYS A 87 -10.98 -5.56 -10.84
CA CYS A 87 -12.02 -6.30 -11.56
C CYS A 87 -11.53 -6.95 -12.85
#